data_AF-A0A2E5T073-F1
#
_entry.id   AF-A0A2E5T073-F1
#
_cell.length_a   1.000
_cell.length_b   1.000
_cell.length_c   1.000
_cell.angle_alpha   90.00
_cell.angle_beta   90.00
_cell.angle_gamma   90.00
#
_symmetry.space_group_name_H-M   'P 1'
#
loop_
_entity.id
_entity.type
_entity.pdbx_description
1 polymer ?
#
loop_
_entity_poly.entity_id
_entity_poly.type
_entity_poly.pdbx_seq_one_letter_code
_entity_poly.pdbx_strand_id
1 'polypeptide(L)'
;MLSCFYNNESAVVATIVHTRGSTPRKEGAKMLIRKDGSFSGTIGGGCGESEVWQKAMEVFELGETTFLSVDLTEPVDGVDKVCGGVMDIMLERLDP
;
A
#
# COMPACT_ATOMS: atom_id res chain seq x y z
N MET A 1 -1.14 -14.03 -2.84
CA MET A 1 -0.03 -14.17 -1.86
C MET A 1 0.73 -15.48 -2.08
N LEU A 2 0.07 -16.65 -2.09
CA LEU A 2 0.75 -17.94 -2.29
C LEU A 2 1.53 -18.08 -3.61
N SER A 3 1.07 -17.46 -4.72
CA SER A 3 1.71 -17.61 -6.03
C SER A 3 3.16 -17.10 -6.09
N CYS A 4 3.51 -16.05 -5.34
CA CYS A 4 4.88 -15.52 -5.32
C CYS A 4 5.85 -16.49 -4.64
N PHE A 5 5.42 -17.12 -3.56
CA PHE A 5 6.21 -18.15 -2.87
C PHE A 5 6.46 -19.36 -3.78
N TYR A 6 5.46 -19.80 -4.55
CA TYR A 6 5.64 -20.89 -5.52
C TYR A 6 6.63 -20.55 -6.65
N ASN A 7 6.78 -19.28 -6.99
CA ASN A 7 7.69 -18.83 -8.04
C ASN A 7 9.07 -18.39 -7.51
N ASN A 8 9.31 -18.50 -6.20
CA ASN A 8 10.55 -18.07 -5.55
C ASN A 8 10.84 -16.56 -5.77
N GLU A 9 9.78 -15.74 -5.76
CA GLU A 9 9.85 -14.30 -6.02
C GLU A 9 9.59 -13.48 -4.76
N SER A 10 10.46 -12.50 -4.47
CA SER A 10 10.19 -11.51 -3.42
C SER A 10 8.99 -10.63 -3.79
N ALA A 11 8.22 -10.24 -2.78
CA ALA A 11 7.11 -9.30 -2.91
C ALA A 11 7.11 -8.30 -1.75
N VAL A 12 6.41 -7.18 -1.88
CA VAL A 12 6.08 -6.29 -0.77
C VAL A 12 4.59 -6.39 -0.50
N VAL A 13 4.24 -6.51 0.78
CA VAL A 13 2.85 -6.45 1.23
C VAL A 13 2.62 -5.12 1.91
N ALA A 14 1.78 -4.30 1.31
CA ALA A 14 1.21 -3.13 1.95
C ALA A 14 -0.05 -3.55 2.71
N THR A 15 -0.10 -3.29 4.02
CA THR A 15 -1.23 -3.58 4.89
C THR A 15 -1.70 -2.31 5.57
N ILE A 16 -2.99 -2.00 5.49
CA ILE A 16 -3.58 -0.95 6.32
C ILE A 16 -3.59 -1.45 7.77
N VAL A 17 -2.81 -0.82 8.64
CA VAL A 17 -2.69 -1.19 10.06
C VAL A 17 -3.53 -0.30 10.96
N HIS A 18 -3.86 0.91 10.52
CA HIS A 18 -4.74 1.83 11.24
C HIS A 18 -5.50 2.72 10.26
N THR A 19 -6.76 3.03 10.54
CA THR A 19 -7.55 4.08 9.87
C THR A 19 -8.13 5.07 10.84
N ARG A 20 -8.31 6.33 10.41
CA ARG A 20 -9.01 7.38 11.16
C ARG A 20 -9.99 8.07 10.23
N GLY A 21 -11.20 8.31 10.71
CA GLY A 21 -12.26 8.89 9.88
C GLY A 21 -12.78 7.94 8.80
N SER A 22 -13.25 8.51 7.69
CA SER A 22 -13.82 7.74 6.58
C SER A 22 -12.72 7.43 5.55
N THR A 23 -12.57 6.16 5.23
CA THR A 23 -11.48 5.64 4.39
C THR A 23 -12.05 4.61 3.43
N PRO A 24 -11.54 4.51 2.19
CA PRO A 24 -12.10 3.63 1.16
C PRO A 24 -11.93 2.14 1.50
N ARG A 25 -10.90 1.82 2.28
CA ARG A 25 -10.67 0.52 2.90
C ARG A 25 -10.40 0.67 4.39
N LYS A 26 -10.54 -0.44 5.11
CA LYS A 26 -10.33 -0.54 6.55
C LYS A 26 -9.08 -1.36 6.87
N GLU A 27 -8.70 -1.33 8.13
CA GLU A 27 -7.60 -2.09 8.70
C GLU A 27 -7.68 -3.55 8.25
N GLY A 28 -6.52 -4.13 7.92
CA GLY A 28 -6.40 -5.48 7.38
C GLY A 28 -6.53 -5.59 5.86
N ALA A 29 -6.97 -4.55 5.15
CA ALA A 29 -6.86 -4.53 3.69
C ALA A 29 -5.39 -4.59 3.25
N LYS A 30 -5.13 -5.36 2.20
CA LYS A 30 -3.78 -5.65 1.71
C LYS A 30 -3.66 -5.43 0.21
N MET A 31 -2.49 -4.97 -0.18
CA MET A 31 -2.03 -4.91 -1.56
C MET A 31 -0.67 -5.59 -1.63
N LEU A 32 -0.52 -6.54 -2.55
CA LEU A 32 0.72 -7.24 -2.83
C LEU A 32 1.34 -6.60 -4.07
N ILE A 33 2.59 -6.15 -3.96
CA ILE A 33 3.36 -5.54 -5.03
C ILE A 33 4.55 -6.47 -5.33
N ARG A 34 4.80 -6.75 -6.61
CA ARG A 34 5.93 -7.57 -7.08
C ARG A 34 7.04 -6.68 -7.62
N LYS A 35 8.26 -7.23 -7.71
CA LYS A 35 9.44 -6.51 -8.25
C LYS A 35 9.27 -6.06 -9.71
N ASP A 36 8.47 -6.76 -10.49
CA ASP A 36 8.15 -6.38 -11.88
C ASP A 36 7.15 -5.21 -11.98
N GLY A 37 6.71 -4.67 -10.84
CA GLY A 37 5.74 -3.59 -10.76
C GLY A 37 4.28 -4.04 -10.81
N SER A 38 4.00 -5.32 -11.10
CA SER A 38 2.65 -5.85 -11.04
C SER A 38 2.15 -5.90 -9.59
N PHE A 39 0.84 -5.77 -9.41
CA PHE A 39 0.23 -5.82 -8.07
C PHE A 39 -1.12 -6.53 -8.05
N SER A 40 -1.56 -6.91 -6.85
CA SER A 40 -2.85 -7.55 -6.61
C SER A 40 -3.43 -7.14 -5.26
N GLY A 41 -4.75 -7.01 -5.18
CA GLY A 41 -5.40 -6.38 -4.03
C GLY A 41 -5.42 -4.85 -4.17
N THR A 42 -6.00 -4.19 -3.17
CA THR A 42 -6.13 -2.73 -3.17
C THR A 42 -6.22 -2.19 -1.75
N ILE A 43 -5.63 -1.03 -1.52
CA ILE A 43 -5.76 -0.24 -0.29
C ILE A 43 -6.79 0.90 -0.40
N GLY A 44 -7.45 1.03 -1.56
CA GLY A 44 -8.50 2.03 -1.73
C GLY A 44 -8.59 2.73 -3.08
N GLY A 45 -7.64 2.51 -4.00
CA GLY A 45 -7.62 3.24 -5.26
C GLY A 45 -6.92 4.60 -5.19
N GLY A 46 -6.73 5.21 -6.36
CA GLY A 46 -6.36 6.61 -6.51
C GLY A 46 -4.91 6.93 -6.14
N CYS A 47 -4.66 8.22 -5.84
CA CYS A 47 -3.32 8.76 -5.62
C CYS A 47 -2.57 8.06 -4.46
N GLY A 48 -3.26 7.73 -3.37
CA GLY A 48 -2.64 7.02 -2.24
C GLY A 48 -2.12 5.62 -2.62
N GLU A 49 -2.75 4.95 -3.59
CA GLU A 49 -2.30 3.64 -4.06
C GLU A 49 -1.02 3.75 -4.91
N SER A 50 -0.88 4.84 -5.68
CA SER A 50 0.36 5.15 -6.40
C SER A 50 1.52 5.46 -5.46
N GLU A 51 1.26 6.19 -4.37
CA GLU A 51 2.27 6.50 -3.34
C GLU A 51 2.75 5.24 -2.61
N VAL A 52 1.81 4.36 -2.25
CA VAL A 52 2.13 3.03 -1.68
C VAL A 52 2.97 2.20 -2.65
N TRP A 53 2.63 2.20 -3.93
CA TRP A 53 3.39 1.48 -4.95
C TRP A 53 4.82 2.00 -5.07
N GLN A 54 5.00 3.33 -5.09
CA GLN A 54 6.34 3.94 -5.15
C GLN A 54 7.16 3.59 -3.90
N LYS A 55 6.57 3.71 -2.71
CA LYS A 55 7.23 3.34 -1.46
C LYS A 55 7.58 1.85 -1.40
N ALA A 56 6.74 0.98 -1.98
CA ALA A 56 7.04 -0.45 -2.08
C ALA A 56 8.30 -0.74 -2.92
N MET A 57 8.54 0.03 -3.98
CA MET A 57 9.78 -0.09 -4.77
C MET A 57 11.01 0.29 -3.94
N GLU A 58 10.93 1.33 -3.11
CA GLU A 58 12.01 1.69 -2.18
C GLU A 58 12.27 0.58 -1.15
N VAL A 59 11.21 -0.06 -0.63
CA VAL A 59 11.32 -1.18 0.33
C VAL A 59 12.03 -2.39 -0.28
N PHE A 60 11.87 -2.66 -1.59
CA PHE A 60 12.64 -3.71 -2.25
C PHE A 60 14.15 -3.47 -2.19
N GLU A 61 14.58 -2.21 -2.38
CA GLU A 61 15.98 -1.79 -2.37
C GLU A 61 16.56 -1.76 -0.95
N LEU A 62 15.82 -1.19 0.01
CA LEU A 62 16.29 -1.04 1.40
C LEU A 62 16.21 -2.35 2.21
N GLY A 63 15.21 -3.18 1.92
CA GLY A 63 14.94 -4.42 2.68
C GLY A 63 14.37 -4.19 4.08
N GLU A 64 13.97 -2.96 4.42
CA GLU A 64 13.44 -2.59 5.74
C GLU A 64 11.92 -2.41 5.70
N THR A 65 11.24 -2.82 6.78
CA THR A 65 9.82 -2.55 6.95
C THR A 65 9.58 -1.05 7.11
N THR A 66 8.67 -0.50 6.33
CA THR A 66 8.39 0.95 6.32
C THR A 66 6.92 1.23 6.60
N PHE A 67 6.63 2.37 7.22
CA PHE A 67 5.26 2.86 7.41
C PHE A 67 5.02 4.10 6.56
N LEU A 68 3.81 4.19 6.00
CA LEU A 68 3.34 5.30 5.18
C LEU A 68 1.96 5.74 5.66
N SER A 69 1.79 7.02 5.97
CA SER A 69 0.50 7.62 6.27
C SER A 69 -0.07 8.29 5.02
N VAL A 70 -1.21 7.80 4.56
CA VAL A 70 -1.96 8.37 3.43
C VAL A 70 -3.09 9.24 3.99
N ASP A 71 -2.95 10.54 3.81
CA ASP A 71 -3.98 11.51 4.21
C ASP A 71 -4.97 11.75 3.06
N LEU A 72 -6.24 11.42 3.30
CA LEU A 72 -7.34 11.62 2.35
C LEU A 72 -8.24 12.82 2.70
N THR A 73 -7.80 13.69 3.62
CA THR A 73 -8.53 14.91 4.01
C THR A 73 -8.27 16.07 3.07
N GLU A 74 -7.03 16.21 2.58
CA GLU A 74 -6.65 17.29 1.68
C GLU A 74 -6.93 16.92 0.20
N PRO A 75 -7.54 17.83 -0.59
CA PRO A 75 -7.75 17.61 -2.01
C PRO A 75 -6.41 17.52 -2.75
N VAL A 76 -6.34 16.62 -3.73
CA VAL A 76 -5.19 16.52 -4.65
C VAL A 76 -5.66 17.08 -5.98
N ASP A 77 -4.94 18.07 -6.50
CA ASP A 77 -5.20 18.72 -7.80
C ASP A 77 -6.62 19.30 -7.95
N GLY A 78 -7.23 19.76 -6.85
CA GLY A 78 -8.57 20.35 -6.86
C GLY A 78 -9.71 19.33 -6.99
N VAL A 79 -9.42 18.03 -6.92
CA VAL A 79 -10.42 16.97 -6.81
C VAL A 79 -10.64 16.65 -5.34
N ASP A 80 -11.88 16.86 -4.89
CA ASP A 80 -12.28 16.51 -3.52
C ASP A 80 -12.11 15.02 -3.27
N LYS A 81 -11.37 14.68 -2.23
CA LYS A 81 -11.30 13.31 -1.74
C LYS A 81 -12.60 13.01 -0.99
N VAL A 82 -13.39 12.09 -1.54
CA VAL A 82 -14.71 11.69 -0.99
C VAL A 82 -14.62 11.10 0.42
N CYS A 83 -13.46 10.55 0.80
CA CYS A 83 -13.32 9.76 2.02
C CYS A 83 -13.00 10.61 3.26
N GLY A 84 -12.13 11.63 3.19
CA GLY A 84 -11.90 12.55 4.31
C GLY A 84 -11.28 11.93 5.57
N GLY A 85 -10.47 10.87 5.43
CA GLY A 85 -9.83 10.16 6.54
C GLY A 85 -8.36 9.86 6.28
N VAL A 86 -7.68 9.22 7.22
CA VAL A 86 -6.24 8.89 7.15
C VAL A 86 -6.04 7.40 7.30
N MET A 87 -5.08 6.83 6.55
CA MET A 87 -4.70 5.42 6.63
C MET A 87 -3.21 5.30 6.91
N ASP A 88 -2.84 4.55 7.94
CA ASP A 88 -1.46 4.15 8.19
C ASP A 88 -1.23 2.76 7.59
N ILE A 89 -0.20 2.66 6.76
CA ILE A 89 0.08 1.50 5.92
C ILE A 89 1.47 0.99 6.26
N MET A 90 1.56 -0.28 6.62
CA MET A 90 2.81 -0.98 6.82
C MET A 90 3.21 -1.69 5.54
N LEU A 91 4.45 -1.49 5.08
CA LEU A 91 5.04 -2.13 3.91
C LEU A 91 6.14 -3.08 4.36
N GLU A 92 5.94 -4.37 4.12
CA GLU A 92 6.86 -5.43 4.52
C GLU A 92 7.35 -6.19 3.28
N ARG A 93 8.67 -6.38 3.16
CA ARG A 93 9.24 -7.26 2.14
C ARG A 93 9.09 -8.71 2.58
N LEU A 94 8.47 -9.52 1.73
CA LEU A 94 8.45 -10.97 1.82
C LEU A 94 9.51 -11.51 0.86
N ASP A 95 10.50 -12.19 1.40
CA ASP A 95 11.45 -12.98 0.63
C ASP A 95 10.99 -14.45 0.57
N PRO A 96 11.42 -15.22 -0.46
CA PRO A 96 11.05 -16.62 -0.62
C PRO A 96 11.49 -17.52 0.53
#